data_AF-A0A355BP21-F1
#
_entry.id   AF-A0A355BP21-F1
#
_cell.length_a   1.000
_cell.length_b   1.000
_cell.length_c   1.000
_cell.angle_alpha   90.00
_cell.angle_beta   90.00
_cell.angle_gamma   90.00
#
_symmetry.space_group_name_H-M   'P 1'
#
loop_
_entity.id
_entity.type
_entity.pdbx_description
1 polymer ?
#
loop_
_entity_poly.entity_id
_entity_poly.type
_entity_poly.pdbx_seq_one_letter_code
_entity_poly.pdbx_strand_id
1 'polypeptide(L)' 'MTEDEIRRENTIVERSKSDPRAFGELYEKYFDRIYNFLLRQTDDEDIAGDLCSQTFVNALHHLPKYQFRGVPFSAWL' A
#
# COMPACT_ATOMS: atom_id res chain seq x y z
N MET A 1 10.46 -9.22 5.82
CA MET A 1 10.94 -8.91 4.48
C MET A 1 12.45 -8.77 4.53
N THR A 2 13.16 -9.40 3.60
CA THR A 2 14.61 -9.23 3.42
C THR A 2 14.91 -7.91 2.71
N GLU A 3 16.16 -7.43 2.76
CA GLU A 3 16.57 -6.22 2.05
C GLU A 3 16.28 -6.30 0.54
N ASP A 4 16.50 -7.46 -0.07
CA ASP A 4 16.25 -7.69 -1.49
C ASP A 4 14.76 -7.58 -1.84
N GLU A 5 13.88 -8.05 -0.95
CA GLU A 5 12.43 -7.88 -1.11
C GLU A 5 12.00 -6.42 -1.03
N ILE A 6 12.60 -5.65 -0.11
CA ILE A 6 12.33 -4.20 0.03
C ILE A 6 12.79 -3.47 -1.24
N ARG A 7 13.98 -3.79 -1.77
CA ARG A 7 14.48 -3.18 -3.02
C ARG A 7 13.59 -3.50 -4.21
N ARG A 8 13.16 -4.77 -4.36
CA ARG A 8 12.24 -5.18 -5.42
C ARG A 8 10.90 -4.46 -5.33
N GLU A 9 10.34 -4.36 -4.13
CA GLU A 9 9.13 -3.58 -3.89
C GLU A 9 9.32 -2.11 -4.24
N ASN A 10 10.44 -1.51 -3.87
CA ASN A 10 10.71 -0.12 -4.21
C ASN A 10 10.73 0.12 -5.73
N THR A 11 11.19 -0.84 -6.53
CA THR A 11 11.10 -0.74 -8.00
C THR A 11 9.65 -0.64 -8.47
N ILE A 12 8.73 -1.38 -7.85
CA ILE A 12 7.29 -1.31 -8.16
C ILE A 12 6.74 0.07 -7.74
N VAL A 13 7.13 0.56 -6.57
CA VAL A 13 6.75 1.89 -6.06
C VAL A 13 7.19 3.00 -7.01
N GLU A 14 8.47 3.01 -7.44
CA GLU A 14 8.99 4.01 -8.36
C GLU A 14 8.31 3.94 -9.73
N ARG A 15 8.04 2.74 -10.26
CA ARG A 15 7.27 2.56 -11.49
C ARG A 15 5.83 3.08 -11.34
N SER A 16 5.22 2.87 -10.18
CA SER A 16 3.84 3.29 -9.89
C SER A 16 3.67 4.80 -9.81
N LYS A 17 4.76 5.57 -9.60
CA LYS A 17 4.74 7.03 -9.66
C LYS A 17 4.46 7.58 -11.06
N SER A 18 4.83 6.85 -12.11
CA SER A 18 4.68 7.27 -13.52
C SER A 18 3.62 6.45 -14.28
N ASP A 19 3.40 5.19 -13.91
CA ASP A 19 2.31 4.37 -14.42
C ASP A 19 1.37 3.94 -13.27
N PRO A 20 0.23 4.62 -13.08
CA PRO A 20 -0.75 4.27 -12.05
C PRO A 20 -1.24 2.83 -12.13
N ARG A 21 -1.19 2.18 -13.30
CA ARG A 21 -1.60 0.76 -13.45
C ARG A 21 -0.65 -0.18 -12.72
N ALA A 22 0.62 0.20 -12.57
CA ALA A 22 1.60 -0.56 -11.81
C ALA A 22 1.29 -0.60 -10.31
N PHE A 23 0.48 0.33 -9.81
CA PHE A 23 0.06 0.35 -8.41
C PHE A 23 -0.81 -0.86 -8.05
N GLY A 24 -1.45 -1.51 -9.04
CA GLY A 24 -2.21 -2.74 -8.84
C GLY A 24 -1.41 -3.85 -8.14
N GLU A 25 -0.11 -3.98 -8.44
CA GLU A 25 0.75 -4.96 -7.78
C GLU A 25 0.96 -4.66 -6.28
N LEU A 26 1.00 -3.37 -5.91
CA LEU A 26 1.07 -2.96 -4.50
C LEU A 26 -0.28 -3.17 -3.81
N TYR A 27 -1.38 -2.87 -4.51
CA TYR A 27 -2.73 -3.11 -4.01
C TYR A 27 -2.93 -4.60 -3.68
N GLU A 28 -2.69 -5.51 -4.64
CA GLU A 28 -2.85 -6.95 -4.44
C GLU A 28 -1.99 -7.48 -3.29
N LYS A 29 -0.76 -6.97 -3.15
CA LYS A 29 0.14 -7.37 -2.06
C LYS A 29 -0.36 -6.94 -0.68
N TYR A 30 -1.01 -5.78 -0.58
CA TYR A 30 -1.31 -5.14 0.70
C TYR A 30 -2.79 -5.20 1.10
N PHE A 31 -3.70 -5.46 0.16
CA PHE A 31 -5.14 -5.40 0.37
C PHE A 31 -5.57 -6.29 1.54
N ASP A 32 -5.29 -7.58 1.48
CA ASP A 32 -5.69 -8.52 2.54
C ASP A 32 -5.13 -8.12 3.91
N ARG A 33 -3.88 -7.64 3.95
CA ARG A 33 -3.25 -7.27 5.22
C ARG A 33 -3.89 -6.03 5.83
N ILE A 34 -4.16 -5.00 5.03
CA ILE A 34 -4.78 -3.74 5.48
C ILE A 34 -6.25 -3.98 5.84
N TYR A 35 -7.00 -4.67 4.97
CA TYR A 35 -8.39 -5.00 5.22
C TYR A 35 -8.56 -5.80 6.51
N ASN A 36 -7.78 -6.88 6.70
CA ASN A 36 -7.86 -7.69 7.91
C ASN A 36 -7.41 -6.93 9.18
N PHE A 37 -6.48 -5.98 9.06
CA PHE A 37 -6.09 -5.13 10.19
C PHE A 37 -7.24 -4.20 10.58
N LEU A 38 -7.86 -3.53 9.61
CA LEU A 38 -8.98 -2.62 9.83
C LEU A 38 -10.22 -3.37 10.32
N LEU A 39 -10.51 -4.54 9.78
CA LEU A 39 -11.62 -5.38 10.22
C LEU A 39 -11.47 -5.80 11.68
N ARG A 40 -10.27 -6.22 12.10
CA ARG A 40 -10.00 -6.53 13.52
C ARG A 40 -10.13 -5.32 14.44
N GLN A 41 -9.90 -4.11 13.92
CA GLN A 41 -9.95 -2.87 14.69
C GLN A 41 -11.37 -2.30 14.81
N THR A 42 -12.21 -2.52 13.79
CA THR A 42 -13.54 -1.92 13.65
C THR A 42 -14.66 -2.89 13.98
N ASP A 43 -14.43 -4.20 13.82
CA ASP A 43 -15.43 -5.27 13.92
C ASP A 43 -16.65 -5.05 13.01
N ASP A 44 -16.45 -4.35 11.89
CA ASP A 44 -17.48 -3.96 10.93
C ASP A 44 -16.89 -4.02 9.50
N GLU A 45 -17.48 -4.85 8.64
CA GLU A 45 -17.00 -5.07 7.27
C GLU A 45 -17.17 -3.84 6.37
N ASP A 46 -18.26 -3.09 6.52
CA ASP A 46 -18.54 -1.89 5.72
C ASP A 46 -17.53 -0.79 6.07
N ILE A 47 -17.33 -0.54 7.36
CA ILE A 47 -16.34 0.45 7.83
C ILE A 47 -14.93 0.03 7.43
N ALA A 48 -14.57 -1.25 7.57
CA ALA A 48 -13.26 -1.75 7.17
C ALA A 48 -13.00 -1.59 5.67
N GLY A 49 -14.02 -1.86 4.83
CA GLY A 49 -13.96 -1.69 3.38
C GLY A 49 -13.75 -0.23 2.97
N ASP A 50 -14.50 0.68 3.58
CA ASP A 50 -14.38 2.12 3.32
C ASP A 50 -13.00 2.66 3.71
N LEU A 51 -12.52 2.30 4.91
CA LEU A 51 -11.19 2.71 5.37
C LEU A 51 -10.09 2.12 4.49
N CYS A 52 -10.20 0.85 4.09
CA CYS A 52 -9.24 0.20 3.20
C CYS A 52 -9.15 0.94 1.85
N SER A 53 -10.31 1.24 1.27
CA SER A 53 -10.39 2.00 0.01
C SER A 53 -9.76 3.38 0.15
N GLN A 54 -10.06 4.10 1.23
CA GLN A 54 -9.47 5.43 1.50
C GLN A 54 -7.95 5.36 1.67
N THR A 55 -7.42 4.34 2.34
CA THR A 55 -5.97 4.14 2.49
C THR A 55 -5.30 4.02 1.12
N PHE A 56 -5.83 3.21 0.20
CA PHE A 56 -5.23 3.05 -1.13
C PHE A 56 -5.41 4.26 -2.03
N VAL A 57 -6.56 4.96 -1.96
CA VAL A 57 -6.77 6.23 -2.69
C VAL A 57 -5.77 7.29 -2.20
N ASN A 58 -5.61 7.42 -0.88
CA ASN A 58 -4.65 8.34 -0.29
C ASN A 58 -3.22 7.96 -0.67
N ALA A 59 -2.89 6.67 -0.64
CA ALA A 59 -1.59 6.17 -1.06
C ALA A 59 -1.29 6.56 -2.52
N LEU A 60 -2.23 6.30 -3.45
CA LEU A 60 -2.06 6.65 -4.86
C LEU A 60 -1.91 8.16 -5.07
N HIS A 61 -2.70 8.98 -4.38
CA HIS A 61 -2.61 10.44 -4.47
C HIS A 61 -1.27 11.01 -3.97
N HIS A 62 -0.69 10.42 -2.92
CA HIS A 62 0.56 10.91 -2.32
C HIS A 62 1.81 10.21 -2.87
N LEU A 63 1.63 9.11 -3.61
CA LEU A 63 2.71 8.32 -4.20
C LEU A 63 3.73 9.13 -5.00
N PRO A 64 3.37 10.15 -5.82
CA PRO A 64 4.36 10.95 -6.54
C PRO A 64 5.37 11.68 -5.63
N LYS A 65 4.99 11.97 -4.37
CA LYS A 65 5.83 12.63 -3.37
C LYS A 65 6.50 11.64 -2.41
N TYR A 66 6.21 10.34 -2.52
CA TYR A 66 6.79 9.32 -1.65
C TYR A 66 8.32 9.27 -1.80
N GLN A 67 9.00 9.14 -0.66
CA GLN A 67 10.45 8.98 -0.59
C GLN A 67 10.79 7.66 0.08
N PHE A 68 11.52 6.81 -0.63
CA PHE A 68 12.01 5.56 -0.08
C PHE A 68 13.07 5.80 0.99
N ARG A 69 12.89 5.17 2.17
CA ARG A 69 13.78 5.33 3.34
C ARG A 69 14.43 4.03 3.80
N GLY A 70 14.47 3.00 2.94
CA GLY A 70 15.04 1.69 3.30
C GLY A 70 14.12 0.79 4.12
N VAL A 71 12.84 1.18 4.28
CA VAL A 71 11.83 0.40 5.00
C VAL A 71 10.75 -0.10 4.02
N PRO A 72 10.02 -1.19 4.36
CA PRO A 72 8.92 -1.66 3.54
C PRO A 72 7.87 -0.58 3.28
N PHE A 73 7.22 -0.64 2.12
CA PHE A 73 6.14 0.28 1.74
C PHE A 73 4.98 0.25 2.75
N SER A 74 4.73 -0.90 3.38
CA SER A 74 3.75 -1.02 4.47
C SER A 74 4.01 -0.16 5.70
N ALA A 75 5.20 0.42 5.86
CA ALA A 75 5.48 1.36 6.95
C ALA A 75 4.93 2.77 6.66
N TRP A 76 4.51 3.02 5.42
CA TRP A 76 3.94 4.29 4.96
C TRP A 76 2.43 4.22 4.72
N LEU A 77 1.91 3.02 4.41
CA LEU A 77 0.47 2.72 4.34
C LEU A 77 -0.14 2.70 5.74
#